data_AF-A0A147J1G5-F1
#
_entry.id   AF-A0A147J1G5-F1
#
_cell.length_a   1.000
_cell.length_b   1.000
_cell.length_c   1.000
_cell.angle_alpha   90.00
_cell.angle_beta   90.00
_cell.angle_gamma   90.00
#
_symmetry.space_group_name_H-M   'P 1'
#
loop_
_entity.id
_entity.type
_entity.pdbx_description
1 polymer ?
#
loop_
_entity_poly.entity_id
_entity_poly.type
_entity_poly.pdbx_seq_one_letter_code
_entity_poly.pdbx_strand_id
1 'polypeptide(L)'
;MLHARRLLAVPEEHRIAWDAALAEYQRLKAIFDDIASGIDGEDEANEASLDALDTLIVDTPAPDFDALLLKMDAAQERCQDIPFLEEYAAAIRADVERLKQGVR
;
A
#
# COMPACT_ATOMS: atom_id res chain seq x y z
N MET A 1 14.25 38.38 7.36
CA MET A 1 14.61 36.96 7.25
C MET A 1 13.57 36.14 8.00
N LEU A 2 12.65 35.51 7.29
CA LEU A 2 11.76 34.49 7.84
C LEU A 2 11.78 33.37 6.81
N HIS A 3 12.55 32.33 7.10
CA HIS A 3 12.49 31.09 6.34
C HIS A 3 11.14 30.47 6.68
N ALA A 4 10.14 30.78 5.87
CA ALA A 4 8.94 29.96 5.80
C ALA A 4 9.41 28.56 5.44
N ARG A 5 9.51 27.70 6.46
CA ARG A 5 9.70 26.27 6.32
C ARG A 5 8.54 25.80 5.47
N ARG A 6 8.79 25.69 4.16
CA ARG A 6 7.83 25.12 3.22
C ARG A 6 7.84 23.64 3.54
N LEU A 7 7.05 23.25 4.55
CA LEU A 7 6.57 21.87 4.64
C LEU A 7 6.05 21.56 3.25
N LEU A 8 6.78 20.76 2.48
CA LEU A 8 6.30 20.25 1.21
C LEU A 8 5.11 19.38 1.60
N ALA A 9 3.93 19.98 1.63
CA ALA A 9 2.70 19.26 1.80
C ALA A 9 2.74 18.11 0.81
N VAL A 10 2.61 16.89 1.33
CA VAL A 10 2.42 15.70 0.50
C VAL A 10 1.32 16.05 -0.50
N PRO A 11 1.50 15.80 -1.80
CA PRO A 11 0.47 16.11 -2.78
C PRO A 11 -0.85 15.51 -2.30
N GLU A 12 -1.89 16.33 -2.18
CA GLU A 12 -3.23 15.89 -1.77
C GLU A 12 -3.70 14.71 -2.64
N GLU A 13 -3.26 14.70 -3.90
CA GLU A 13 -3.39 13.62 -4.88
C GLU A 13 -2.86 12.27 -4.38
N HIS A 14 -1.70 12.23 -3.71
CA HIS A 14 -1.16 10.97 -3.15
C HIS A 14 -2.01 10.46 -1.99
N ARG A 15 -2.53 11.35 -1.15
CA ARG A 15 -3.41 10.96 -0.03
C ARG A 15 -4.73 10.41 -0.55
N ILE A 16 -5.35 11.09 -1.53
CA ILE A 16 -6.59 10.62 -2.16
C ILE A 16 -6.38 9.26 -2.86
N ALA A 17 -5.28 9.11 -3.61
CA ALA A 17 -4.95 7.83 -4.27
C ALA A 17 -4.73 6.70 -3.25
N TRP A 18 -4.00 6.99 -2.18
CA TRP A 18 -3.79 6.06 -1.07
C TRP A 18 -5.09 5.63 -0.39
N ASP A 19 -5.93 6.58 0.00
CA ASP A 19 -7.19 6.29 0.68
C ASP A 19 -8.11 5.44 -0.21
N ALA A 20 -8.13 5.71 -1.53
CA ALA A 20 -8.89 4.93 -2.49
C ALA A 20 -8.36 3.49 -2.65
N ALA A 21 -7.04 3.32 -2.81
CA ALA A 21 -6.41 2.01 -2.95
C ALA A 21 -6.56 1.17 -1.68
N LEU A 22 -6.38 1.79 -0.51
CA LEU A 22 -6.55 1.11 0.79
C LEU A 22 -8.00 0.67 1.00
N ALA A 23 -8.97 1.53 0.70
CA ALA A 23 -10.38 1.19 0.79
C ALA A 23 -10.76 0.02 -0.14
N GLU A 24 -10.21 0.00 -1.35
CA GLU A 24 -10.47 -1.07 -2.31
C GLU A 24 -9.86 -2.41 -1.88
N TYR A 25 -8.60 -2.40 -1.44
CA TYR A 25 -7.96 -3.59 -0.85
C TYR A 25 -8.78 -4.12 0.33
N GLN A 26 -9.16 -3.26 1.27
CA GLN A 26 -9.96 -3.66 2.44
C GLN A 26 -11.32 -4.22 2.04
N ARG A 27 -11.98 -3.64 1.03
CA ARG A 27 -13.26 -4.13 0.53
C ARG A 27 -13.13 -5.53 -0.08
N LEU A 28 -12.13 -5.75 -0.93
CA LEU A 28 -11.91 -7.02 -1.61
C LEU A 28 -11.43 -8.11 -0.64
N LYS A 29 -10.55 -7.76 0.30
CA LYS A 29 -10.12 -8.67 1.36
C LYS A 29 -11.30 -9.11 2.24
N ALA A 30 -12.19 -8.19 2.60
CA ALA A 30 -13.39 -8.52 3.36
C ALA A 30 -14.35 -9.45 2.59
N ILE A 31 -14.45 -9.31 1.26
CA ILE A 31 -15.24 -10.22 0.43
C ILE A 31 -14.62 -11.62 0.44
N PHE A 32 -13.30 -11.72 0.24
CA PHE A 32 -12.59 -13.00 0.30
C PHE A 32 -12.74 -13.66 1.68
N ASP A 33 -12.61 -12.89 2.77
CA ASP A 33 -12.70 -13.43 4.14
C ASP A 33 -14.10 -13.92 4.52
N ASP A 34 -15.16 -13.45 3.87
CA ASP A 34 -16.54 -13.88 4.10
C ASP A 34 -16.92 -15.12 3.26
N ILE A 35 -16.13 -15.43 2.23
CA ILE A 35 -16.34 -16.60 1.39
C ILE A 35 -15.92 -17.88 2.14
N ALA A 36 -16.83 -18.85 2.19
CA ALA A 36 -16.52 -20.16 2.76
C ALA A 36 -15.53 -20.91 1.87
N SER A 37 -14.54 -21.58 2.47
CA SER A 37 -13.53 -22.29 1.70
C SER A 37 -14.10 -23.47 0.91
N GLY A 38 -13.57 -23.69 -0.29
CA GLY A 38 -13.95 -24.74 -1.23
C GLY A 38 -15.21 -24.45 -2.05
N ILE A 39 -15.68 -23.19 -2.06
CA ILE A 39 -16.82 -22.78 -2.91
C ILE A 39 -16.34 -22.06 -4.18
N ASP A 40 -17.13 -22.18 -5.24
CA ASP A 40 -16.92 -21.46 -6.49
C ASP A 40 -16.83 -19.94 -6.22
N GLY A 41 -15.75 -19.30 -6.67
CA GLY A 41 -15.49 -17.87 -6.46
C GLY A 41 -14.45 -17.54 -5.39
N GLU A 42 -13.99 -18.52 -4.59
CA GLU A 42 -12.94 -18.30 -3.57
C GLU A 42 -11.62 -17.87 -4.21
N ASP A 43 -11.17 -18.59 -5.25
CA ASP A 43 -9.91 -18.30 -5.93
C ASP A 43 -9.96 -16.92 -6.61
N GLU A 44 -11.05 -16.59 -7.31
CA GLU A 44 -11.20 -15.29 -7.95
C GLU A 44 -11.26 -14.13 -6.94
N ALA A 45 -11.90 -14.34 -5.79
CA ALA A 45 -11.94 -13.34 -4.72
C ALA A 45 -10.56 -13.15 -4.07
N ASN A 46 -9.82 -14.24 -3.87
CA ASN A 46 -8.45 -14.19 -3.39
C ASN A 46 -7.56 -13.41 -4.37
N GLU A 47 -7.57 -13.79 -5.65
CA GLU A 47 -6.82 -13.12 -6.73
C GLU A 47 -7.13 -11.63 -6.77
N ALA A 48 -8.42 -11.24 -6.76
CA ALA A 48 -8.81 -9.83 -6.75
C ALA A 48 -8.29 -9.08 -5.51
N SER A 49 -8.31 -9.70 -4.33
CA SER A 49 -7.77 -9.09 -3.11
C SER A 49 -6.26 -8.90 -3.17
N LEU A 50 -5.53 -9.84 -3.79
CA LEU A 50 -4.10 -9.78 -3.97
C LEU A 50 -3.69 -8.73 -5.01
N ASP A 51 -4.41 -8.63 -6.12
CA ASP A 51 -4.19 -7.59 -7.14
C ASP A 51 -4.37 -6.17 -6.56
N ALA A 52 -5.37 -6.00 -5.69
CA ALA A 52 -5.58 -4.74 -4.98
C ALA A 52 -4.49 -4.44 -3.96
N LEU A 53 -3.95 -5.48 -3.29
CA LEU A 53 -2.80 -5.33 -2.40
C LEU A 53 -1.54 -4.93 -3.18
N ASP A 54 -1.30 -5.54 -4.34
CA ASP A 54 -0.19 -5.19 -5.23
C ASP A 54 -0.30 -3.73 -5.67
N THR A 55 -1.49 -3.29 -6.07
CA THR A 55 -1.76 -1.88 -6.41
C THR A 55 -1.47 -0.94 -5.23
N LEU A 56 -1.86 -1.32 -4.01
CA LEU A 56 -1.61 -0.53 -2.81
C LEU A 56 -0.10 -0.43 -2.52
N ILE A 57 0.65 -1.54 -2.59
CA ILE A 57 2.06 -1.58 -2.24
C ILE A 57 2.94 -0.96 -3.34
N VAL A 58 2.73 -1.36 -4.59
CA VAL A 58 3.61 -1.06 -5.73
C VAL A 58 3.26 0.26 -6.38
N ASP A 59 1.99 0.47 -6.72
CA ASP A 59 1.59 1.56 -7.62
C ASP A 59 1.17 2.85 -6.89
N THR A 60 0.83 2.75 -5.60
CA THR A 60 0.22 3.86 -4.86
C THR A 60 1.20 4.46 -3.86
N PRO A 61 1.76 5.67 -4.06
CA PRO A 61 2.76 6.23 -3.14
C PRO A 61 2.23 6.43 -1.71
N ALA A 62 2.98 5.98 -0.69
CA ALA A 62 2.58 6.17 0.71
C ALA A 62 2.56 7.67 1.11
N PRO A 63 1.44 8.26 1.54
CA PRO A 63 1.39 9.68 1.82
C PRO A 63 2.31 10.11 2.98
N ASP A 64 2.52 9.26 3.97
CA ASP A 64 3.34 9.52 5.15
C ASP A 64 3.99 8.23 5.69
N PHE A 65 4.71 8.34 6.81
CA PHE A 65 5.39 7.21 7.42
C PHE A 65 4.43 6.18 8.02
N ASP A 66 3.24 6.58 8.46
CA ASP A 66 2.25 5.64 8.99
C ASP A 66 1.70 4.75 7.85
N ALA A 67 1.40 5.35 6.70
CA ALA A 67 1.06 4.61 5.49
C ALA A 67 2.20 3.69 5.00
N LEU A 68 3.44 4.16 5.07
CA LEU A 68 4.60 3.35 4.70
C LEU A 68 4.76 2.13 5.63
N LEU A 69 4.55 2.30 6.93
CA LEU A 69 4.58 1.18 7.88
C LEU A 69 3.51 0.15 7.54
N LEU A 70 2.28 0.60 7.24
CA LEU A 70 1.21 -0.29 6.80
C LEU A 70 1.61 -1.09 5.56
N LYS A 71 2.22 -0.46 4.55
CA LYS A 71 2.72 -1.17 3.36
C LYS A 71 3.75 -2.24 3.72
N MET A 72 4.69 -1.92 4.61
CA MET A 72 5.75 -2.83 5.02
C MET A 72 5.18 -4.06 5.73
N ASP A 73 4.22 -3.84 6.64
CA ASP A 73 3.55 -4.92 7.37
C ASP A 73 2.75 -5.81 6.40
N ALA A 74 2.01 -5.21 5.46
CA ALA A 74 1.23 -5.97 4.48
C ALA A 74 2.11 -6.74 3.48
N ALA A 75 3.23 -6.14 3.04
CA ALA A 75 4.22 -6.82 2.21
C ALA A 75 4.87 -8.01 2.92
N GLN A 76 5.15 -7.86 4.22
CA GLN A 76 5.69 -8.93 5.06
C GLN A 76 4.68 -10.07 5.22
N GLU A 77 3.43 -9.77 5.54
CA GLU A 77 2.36 -10.77 5.65
C GLU A 77 2.18 -11.54 4.34
N ARG A 78 2.11 -10.81 3.21
CA ARG A 78 1.98 -11.40 1.87
C ARG A 78 3.14 -12.32 1.50
N CYS A 79 4.34 -12.02 1.99
CA CYS A 79 5.55 -12.78 1.74
C CYS A 79 5.97 -13.68 2.91
N GLN A 80 5.05 -14.02 3.82
CA GLN A 80 5.40 -14.82 5.00
C GLN A 80 5.95 -16.21 4.60
N ASP A 81 5.35 -16.83 3.59
CA ASP A 81 5.68 -18.20 3.15
C ASP A 81 6.33 -18.25 1.76
N ILE A 82 6.61 -17.09 1.17
CA ILE A 82 7.25 -16.97 -0.16
C ILE A 82 8.43 -15.99 -0.10
N PRO A 83 9.38 -16.07 -1.04
CA PRO A 83 10.44 -15.06 -1.13
C PRO A 83 9.88 -13.65 -1.27
N PHE A 84 10.51 -12.68 -0.60
CA PHE A 84 10.12 -11.29 -0.70
C PHE A 84 10.26 -10.78 -2.14
N LEU A 85 9.22 -10.10 -2.63
CA LEU A 85 9.18 -9.62 -4.01
C LEU A 85 10.08 -8.39 -4.19
N GLU A 86 10.89 -8.40 -5.25
CA GLU A 86 11.80 -7.28 -5.54
C GLU A 86 11.05 -5.97 -5.83
N GLU A 87 9.87 -6.06 -6.44
CA GLU A 87 9.02 -4.91 -6.74
C GLU A 87 8.49 -4.22 -5.47
N TYR A 88 8.12 -4.99 -4.45
CA TYR A 88 7.74 -4.46 -3.14
C TYR A 88 8.91 -3.72 -2.50
N ALA A 89 10.11 -4.31 -2.55
CA ALA A 89 11.31 -3.70 -1.99
C ALA A 89 11.66 -2.38 -2.71
N ALA A 90 11.50 -2.35 -4.04
CA ALA A 90 11.74 -1.17 -4.84
C ALA A 90 10.73 -0.05 -4.54
N ALA A 91 9.43 -0.37 -4.46
CA ALA A 91 8.37 0.58 -4.15
C ALA A 91 8.52 1.17 -2.74
N ILE A 92 8.75 0.32 -1.73
CA ILE A 92 8.99 0.75 -0.34
C ILE A 92 10.22 1.66 -0.25
N ARG A 93 11.31 1.32 -0.96
CA ARG A 93 12.51 2.17 -1.01
C ARG A 93 12.22 3.52 -1.66
N ALA A 94 11.45 3.55 -2.74
CA ALA A 94 11.05 4.79 -3.40
C ALA A 94 10.26 5.70 -2.47
N ASP A 95 9.33 5.13 -1.70
CA ASP A 95 8.55 5.87 -0.69
C ASP A 95 9.42 6.41 0.43
N VAL A 96 10.39 5.62 0.95
CA VAL A 96 11.36 6.09 1.95
C VAL A 96 12.14 7.32 1.43
N GLU A 97 12.69 7.25 0.22
CA GLU A 97 13.48 8.36 -0.32
C GLU A 97 12.63 9.60 -0.60
N ARG A 98 11.39 9.43 -1.08
CA ARG A 98 10.46 10.55 -1.27
C ARG A 98 10.08 11.20 0.05
N LEU A 99 9.73 10.41 1.08
CA LEU A 99 9.35 10.94 2.39
C LEU A 99 10.53 11.65 3.09
N LYS A 100 11.76 11.13 2.96
CA LYS A 100 12.97 11.82 3.45
C LYS A 100 13.18 13.20 2.83
N GLN A 101 12.82 13.40 1.57
CA GLN A 101 12.94 14.68 0.88
C GLN A 101 11.91 15.72 1.35
N GLY A 102 10.72 15.27 1.79
CA GLY A 102 9.64 16.15 2.29
C GLY A 102 9.82 16.66 3.73
N VAL A 103 10.74 16.06 4.50
CA VAL A 103 11.01 16.39 5.92
C VAL A 103 12.08 17.51 6.09
N ARG A 104 12.75 17.94 5.02
CA ARG A 104 13.87 18.90 5.07
C ARG A 104 13.46 20.37 5.10
#